data_AF-A0A0B1PAY0-F1
#
_entry.id   AF-A0A0B1PAY0-F1
#
_cell.length_a   1.000
_cell.length_b   1.000
_cell.length_c   1.000
_cell.angle_alpha   90.00
_cell.angle_beta   90.00
_cell.angle_gamma   90.00
#
_symmetry.space_group_name_H-M   'P 1'
#
loop_
_entity.id
_entity.type
_entity.pdbx_description
1 polymer ?
#
loop_
_entity_poly.entity_id
_entity_poly.type
_entity_poly.pdbx_seq_one_letter_code
_entity_poly.pdbx_strand_id
1 'polypeptide(L)'
;MDGLSSKAHRAGFRLLDESGIVRPYKKQQLLEFCKRCNGHHPSRNCSRAPSYANCGSTNHSVDTCMAVTKCRNCGGPHCADSRRCLARPTRAGVPTKDQMKIYRQAGEKEHQAVQLARVAEEKAATTDKSKLI
;
A
#
# COMPACT_ATOMS: atom_id res chain seq x y z
N MET A 1 -7.75 65.88 6.59
CA MET A 1 -6.87 65.09 7.48
C MET A 1 -7.34 63.66 7.39
N ASP A 2 -6.68 62.89 6.53
CA ASP A 2 -7.11 61.56 6.13
C ASP A 2 -6.79 60.56 7.25
N GLY A 3 -7.83 60.17 8.00
CA GLY A 3 -7.73 59.15 9.03
C GLY A 3 -7.64 57.75 8.40
N LEU A 4 -6.41 57.24 8.29
CA LEU A 4 -6.12 55.85 7.93
C LEU A 4 -6.85 54.90 8.90
N SER A 5 -7.96 54.32 8.46
CA SER A 5 -8.59 53.18 9.14
C SER A 5 -7.69 51.96 9.00
N SER A 6 -6.92 51.69 10.04
CA SER A 6 -6.04 50.53 10.20
C SER A 6 -6.76 49.24 9.82
N LYS A 7 -6.41 48.64 8.68
CA LYS A 7 -6.84 47.28 8.34
C LYS A 7 -6.22 46.33 9.38
N ALA A 8 -7.02 45.92 10.36
CA ALA A 8 -6.64 44.89 11.31
C ALA A 8 -6.22 43.64 10.53
N HIS A 9 -4.93 43.28 10.62
CA HIS A 9 -4.44 42.02 10.10
C HIS A 9 -5.27 40.90 10.74
N ARG A 10 -5.88 40.03 9.93
CA ARG A 10 -6.58 38.83 10.41
C ARG A 10 -5.57 37.95 11.15
N ALA A 11 -5.41 38.16 12.44
CA ALA A 11 -4.63 37.31 13.32
C ALA A 11 -5.33 35.96 13.38
N GLY A 12 -4.70 34.92 12.84
CA GLY A 12 -5.26 33.57 12.91
C GLY A 12 -5.43 33.11 14.37
N PHE A 13 -6.42 32.27 14.63
CA PHE A 13 -6.74 31.74 15.96
C PHE A 13 -5.52 31.07 16.58
N ARG A 14 -5.18 31.42 17.83
CA ARG A 14 -4.14 30.77 18.64
C ARG A 14 -4.83 30.02 19.77
N LEU A 15 -4.33 28.82 20.10
CA LEU A 15 -4.92 28.02 21.17
C LEU A 15 -4.54 28.56 22.55
N LEU A 16 -3.29 29.03 22.65
CA LEU A 16 -2.67 29.73 23.76
C LEU A 16 -1.87 30.89 23.18
N ASP A 17 -1.69 31.99 23.91
CA ASP A 17 -1.08 33.22 23.36
C ASP A 17 0.31 32.99 22.74
N GLU A 18 1.15 32.17 23.38
CA GLU A 18 2.47 31.80 22.88
C GLU A 18 2.44 30.69 21.80
N SER A 19 1.32 30.01 21.63
CA SER A 19 1.19 28.95 20.64
C SER A 19 1.16 29.51 19.21
N GLY A 20 1.67 28.70 18.27
CA GLY A 20 1.52 28.97 16.85
C GLY A 20 0.05 29.09 16.44
N ILE A 21 -0.21 29.82 15.35
CA ILE A 21 -1.55 29.94 14.77
C ILE A 21 -2.10 28.54 14.48
N VAL A 22 -3.24 28.22 15.10
CA VAL A 22 -3.97 26.98 14.90
C VAL A 22 -4.42 26.92 13.45
N ARG A 23 -4.01 25.86 12.77
CA ARG A 23 -4.49 25.54 11.43
C ARG A 23 -5.57 24.47 11.54
N PRO A 24 -6.68 24.59 10.80
CA PRO A 24 -7.67 23.52 10.71
C PRO A 24 -6.99 22.21 10.35
N TYR A 25 -7.30 21.14 11.08
CA TYR A 25 -6.83 19.81 10.76
C TYR A 25 -7.41 19.37 9.41
N LYS A 26 -6.61 19.48 8.35
CA LYS A 26 -6.95 18.88 7.07
C LYS A 26 -6.72 17.38 7.19
N LYS A 27 -7.81 16.61 7.26
CA LYS A 27 -7.76 15.16 7.00
C LYS A 27 -7.05 14.99 5.66
N GLN A 28 -5.86 14.38 5.68
CA GLN A 28 -5.15 14.07 4.44
C GLN A 28 -6.04 13.16 3.58
N GLN A 29 -6.14 13.47 2.29
CA GLN A 29 -6.81 12.60 1.34
C GLN A 29 -6.27 11.18 1.50
N LEU A 30 -7.18 10.22 1.60
CA LEU A 30 -6.85 8.81 1.62
C LEU A 30 -6.00 8.52 0.39
N LEU A 31 -4.80 7.99 0.63
CA LEU A 31 -3.81 7.70 -0.40
C LEU A 31 -4.46 6.97 -1.58
N GLU A 32 -4.48 7.61 -2.75
CA GLU A 32 -5.14 7.09 -3.93
C GLU A 32 -4.30 5.95 -4.53
N PHE A 33 -4.54 4.74 -4.01
CA PHE A 33 -4.30 3.55 -4.81
C PHE A 33 -5.36 3.50 -5.89
N CYS A 34 -4.91 3.26 -7.12
CA CYS A 34 -5.84 2.94 -8.18
C CYS A 34 -6.48 1.57 -7.86
N LYS A 35 -7.76 1.57 -7.46
CA LYS A 35 -8.52 0.33 -7.18
C LYS A 35 -8.59 -0.62 -8.38
N ARG A 36 -8.36 -0.10 -9.59
CA ARG A 36 -8.35 -0.89 -10.83
C ARG A 36 -7.04 -1.67 -10.98
N CYS A 37 -5.89 -1.00 -10.87
CA CYS A 37 -4.60 -1.61 -11.23
C CYS A 37 -3.63 -1.80 -10.05
N ASN A 38 -4.03 -1.38 -8.84
CA ASN A 38 -3.24 -1.38 -7.61
C ASN A 38 -1.96 -0.51 -7.67
N GLY A 39 -1.91 0.43 -8.61
CA GLY A 39 -0.81 1.36 -8.82
C GLY A 39 -0.91 2.65 -7.99
N HIS A 40 0.22 3.33 -7.86
CA HIS A 40 0.37 4.60 -7.14
C HIS A 40 -0.02 5.80 -8.01
N HIS A 41 -1.29 5.90 -8.39
CA HIS A 41 -1.83 7.04 -9.13
C HIS A 41 -3.35 7.15 -8.94
N PRO A 42 -3.92 8.35 -9.19
CA PRO A 42 -5.37 8.55 -9.17
C PRO A 42 -6.12 7.54 -10.02
N SER A 43 -7.26 7.08 -9.52
CA SER A 43 -8.10 6.08 -10.21
C SER A 43 -8.82 6.64 -11.44
N ARG A 44 -9.03 7.97 -11.49
CA ARG A 44 -9.91 8.66 -12.45
C ARG A 44 -9.55 8.44 -13.93
N ASN A 45 -8.27 8.29 -14.25
CA ASN A 45 -7.77 8.17 -15.63
C ASN A 45 -6.96 6.89 -15.85
N CYS A 46 -7.21 5.84 -15.06
CA CYS A 46 -6.49 4.59 -15.21
C CYS A 46 -6.95 3.80 -16.45
N SER A 47 -6.11 3.78 -17.48
CA SER A 47 -6.28 2.95 -18.68
C SER A 47 -5.81 1.50 -18.49
N ARG A 48 -5.13 1.19 -17.38
CA ARG A 48 -4.62 -0.16 -17.12
C ARG A 48 -5.78 -1.13 -16.88
N ALA A 49 -5.61 -2.36 -17.35
CA ALA A 49 -6.54 -3.44 -17.09
C ALA A 49 -6.74 -3.64 -15.57
N PRO A 50 -7.96 -3.99 -15.12
CA PRO A 50 -8.18 -4.41 -13.75
C PRO A 50 -7.25 -5.56 -13.36
N SER A 51 -6.52 -5.41 -12.27
CA SER A 51 -5.64 -6.46 -11.73
C SER A 51 -6.14 -6.92 -10.37
N TYR A 52 -6.13 -8.23 -10.16
CA TYR A 52 -6.52 -8.78 -8.87
C TYR A 52 -5.45 -8.52 -7.81
N ALA A 53 -5.90 -8.22 -6.59
CA ALA A 53 -5.03 -7.89 -5.46
C ALA A 53 -4.07 -9.04 -5.09
N ASN A 54 -4.47 -10.29 -5.38
CA ASN A 54 -3.76 -11.48 -4.94
C ASN A 54 -2.65 -11.92 -5.89
N CYS A 55 -2.87 -11.91 -7.20
CA CYS A 55 -1.90 -12.43 -8.18
C CYS A 55 -1.44 -11.38 -9.20
N GLY A 56 -2.05 -10.19 -9.21
CA GLY A 56 -1.76 -9.13 -10.17
C GLY A 56 -2.11 -9.47 -11.63
N SER A 57 -2.72 -10.62 -11.89
CA SER A 57 -3.12 -11.05 -13.23
C SER A 57 -4.47 -10.45 -13.63
N THR A 58 -4.75 -10.47 -14.93
CA THR A 58 -5.98 -9.98 -15.55
C THR A 58 -6.90 -11.11 -16.03
N ASN A 59 -6.46 -12.38 -15.94
CA ASN A 59 -6.94 -13.46 -16.81
C ASN A 59 -7.72 -14.59 -16.11
N HIS A 60 -8.20 -14.41 -14.87
CA HIS A 60 -9.07 -15.41 -14.21
C HIS A 60 -10.10 -14.77 -13.28
N SER A 61 -11.25 -15.41 -13.08
CA SER A 61 -12.27 -14.97 -12.11
C SER A 61 -11.77 -15.02 -10.67
N VAL A 62 -12.35 -14.16 -9.81
CA VAL A 62 -12.00 -14.03 -8.37
C VAL A 62 -11.97 -15.40 -7.67
N ASP A 63 -12.92 -16.27 -8.02
CA ASP A 63 -13.11 -17.59 -7.41
C ASP A 63 -12.09 -18.65 -7.86
N THR A 64 -11.25 -18.34 -8.86
CA THR A 64 -10.32 -19.31 -9.48
C THR A 64 -8.84 -18.96 -9.25
N CYS A 65 -8.56 -17.89 -8.51
CA CYS A 65 -7.18 -17.50 -8.19
C CYS A 65 -6.60 -18.41 -7.09
N MET A 66 -6.13 -19.60 -7.47
CA MET A 66 -5.38 -20.51 -6.59
C MET A 66 -3.90 -20.10 -6.43
N ALA A 67 -3.48 -19.00 -7.07
CA ALA A 67 -2.11 -18.52 -6.99
C ALA A 67 -1.79 -18.02 -5.58
N VAL A 68 -0.59 -18.35 -5.10
CA VAL A 68 -0.05 -17.80 -3.85
C VAL A 68 -0.06 -16.27 -3.96
N THR A 69 -0.62 -15.62 -2.93
CA THR A 69 -0.74 -14.17 -2.88
C THR A 69 0.64 -13.53 -3.06
N LYS A 70 0.81 -12.71 -4.10
CA LYS A 70 2.05 -11.98 -4.41
C LYS A 70 1.75 -10.52 -4.67
N CYS A 71 2.32 -9.64 -3.85
CA CYS A 71 2.13 -8.21 -3.93
C CYS A 71 2.69 -7.66 -5.25
N ARG A 72 1.88 -6.91 -6.01
CA ARG A 72 2.32 -6.28 -7.27
C ARG A 72 3.45 -5.25 -7.09
N ASN A 73 3.51 -4.62 -5.92
CA ASN A 73 4.40 -3.48 -5.66
C ASN A 73 5.75 -3.90 -5.07
N CYS A 74 5.75 -4.81 -4.09
CA CYS A 74 6.96 -5.31 -3.42
C CYS A 74 7.28 -6.80 -3.66
N GLY A 75 6.38 -7.58 -4.25
CA GLY A 75 6.60 -9.02 -4.46
C GLY A 75 6.41 -9.90 -3.22
N GLY A 76 6.05 -9.34 -2.06
CA GLY A 76 5.83 -10.08 -0.81
C GLY A 76 4.54 -10.90 -0.77
N PRO A 77 4.39 -11.82 0.20
CA PRO A 77 3.26 -12.75 0.31
C PRO A 77 1.99 -12.09 0.90
N HIS A 78 1.53 -11.01 0.28
CA HIS A 78 0.37 -10.22 0.72
C HIS A 78 -0.19 -9.34 -0.40
N CYS A 79 -1.39 -8.77 -0.19
CA CYS A 79 -2.03 -7.86 -1.14
C CYS A 79 -1.41 -6.45 -1.09
N ALA A 80 -1.48 -5.70 -2.21
CA ALA A 80 -0.85 -4.37 -2.34
C ALA A 80 -1.39 -3.29 -1.38
N ASP A 81 -2.63 -3.43 -0.93
CA ASP A 81 -3.31 -2.58 0.04
C ASP A 81 -3.02 -2.96 1.50
N SER A 82 -2.38 -4.11 1.73
CA SER A 82 -2.00 -4.60 3.05
C SER A 82 -1.11 -3.60 3.79
N ARG A 83 -1.33 -3.47 5.10
CA ARG A 83 -0.47 -2.67 5.99
C ARG A 83 0.95 -3.23 6.09
N ARG A 84 1.15 -4.50 5.71
CA ARG A 84 2.47 -5.16 5.68
C ARG A 84 3.34 -4.71 4.50
N CYS A 85 2.74 -4.10 3.48
CA CYS A 85 3.45 -3.70 2.28
C CYS A 85 4.33 -2.46 2.54
N LEU A 86 5.65 -2.64 2.50
CA LEU A 86 6.61 -1.52 2.61
C LEU A 86 6.56 -0.58 1.39
N ALA A 87 6.15 -1.10 0.24
CA ALA A 87 5.93 -0.29 -0.97
C ALA A 87 4.60 0.49 -0.93
N ARG A 88 3.86 0.41 0.18
CA ARG A 88 2.65 1.20 0.38
C ARG A 88 3.05 2.65 0.64
N PRO A 89 2.48 3.63 -0.10
CA PRO A 89 2.65 5.03 0.22
C PRO A 89 2.28 5.30 1.67
N THR A 90 3.06 6.16 2.31
CA THR A 90 2.86 6.52 3.72
C THR A 90 2.58 8.02 3.83
N ARG A 91 2.42 8.51 5.07
CA ARG A 91 2.30 9.95 5.34
C ARG A 91 3.53 10.75 4.87
N ALA A 92 4.68 10.10 4.71
CA ALA A 92 5.91 10.70 4.21
C ALA A 92 5.97 10.78 2.66
N GLY A 93 4.99 10.19 1.96
CA GLY A 93 4.92 10.19 0.51
C GLY A 93 5.02 8.79 -0.12
N VAL A 94 5.23 8.78 -1.44
CA VAL A 94 5.44 7.56 -2.24
C VAL A 94 6.90 7.11 -2.08
N PRO A 95 7.17 5.80 -1.96
CA PRO A 95 8.53 5.29 -1.87
C PRO A 95 9.41 5.73 -3.05
N THR A 96 10.67 6.06 -2.77
CA THR A 96 11.64 6.40 -3.81
C THR A 96 12.04 5.17 -4.62
N LYS A 97 12.66 5.39 -5.79
CA LYS A 97 13.14 4.28 -6.65
C LYS A 97 14.12 3.36 -5.93
N ASP A 98 14.99 3.91 -5.09
CA ASP A 98 15.99 3.14 -4.33
C ASP A 98 15.34 2.33 -3.20
N GLN A 99 14.39 2.94 -2.47
CA GLN A 99 13.58 2.24 -1.48
C GLN A 99 12.80 1.09 -2.12
N MET A 100 12.21 1.32 -3.30
CA MET A 100 11.49 0.30 -4.05
C MET A 100 12.37 -0.89 -4.44
N LYS A 101 13.66 -0.67 -4.74
CA LYS A 101 14.61 -1.76 -5.02
C LYS A 101 14.79 -2.66 -3.79
N ILE A 102 14.99 -2.05 -2.62
CA ILE A 102 15.15 -2.76 -1.34
C ILE A 102 13.86 -3.53 -1.00
N TYR A 103 12.70 -2.89 -1.10
CA TYR A 103 11.42 -3.52 -0.79
C TYR A 103 11.08 -4.69 -1.70
N ARG A 104 11.41 -4.58 -2.99
CA ARG A 104 11.24 -5.71 -3.94
C ARG A 104 12.13 -6.89 -3.59
N GLN A 105 13.39 -6.62 -3.23
CA GLN A 105 14.31 -7.68 -2.83
C GLN A 105 13.84 -8.37 -1.54
N ALA A 106 13.40 -7.61 -0.54
CA ALA A 106 12.89 -8.16 0.72
C ALA A 106 11.59 -8.95 0.51
N GLY A 107 10.64 -8.38 -0.25
CA GLY A 107 9.35 -9.04 -0.52
C GLY A 107 9.51 -10.32 -1.32
N GLU A 108 10.36 -10.35 -2.35
CA GLU A 108 10.61 -11.57 -3.13
C GLU A 108 11.19 -12.68 -2.24
N LYS A 109 12.14 -12.35 -1.35
CA LYS A 109 12.71 -13.32 -0.39
C LYS A 109 11.64 -13.87 0.57
N GLU A 110 10.78 -13.01 1.12
CA GLU A 110 9.70 -13.41 2.01
C GLU A 110 8.71 -14.35 1.29
N HIS A 111 8.35 -14.01 0.05
CA HIS A 111 7.46 -14.82 -0.77
C HIS A 111 8.08 -16.19 -1.10
N GLN A 112 9.37 -16.23 -1.44
CA GLN A 112 10.08 -17.48 -1.69
C GLN A 112 10.11 -18.37 -0.44
N ALA A 113 10.35 -17.80 0.74
CA ALA A 113 10.33 -18.55 2.00
C ALA A 113 8.96 -19.18 2.27
N VAL A 114 7.87 -18.44 2.06
CA VAL A 114 6.51 -18.97 2.18
C VAL A 114 6.25 -20.10 1.19
N GLN A 115 6.71 -19.97 -0.06
CA GLN A 115 6.56 -21.04 -1.05
C GLN A 115 7.32 -22.31 -0.64
N LEU A 116 8.56 -22.17 -0.14
CA LEU A 116 9.34 -23.30 0.34
C LEU A 116 8.68 -24.00 1.52
N ALA A 117 8.11 -23.24 2.47
CA ALA A 117 7.37 -23.79 3.59
C ALA A 117 6.15 -24.58 3.12
N ARG A 118 5.34 -24.04 2.19
CA ARG A 118 4.18 -24.74 1.62
C ARG A 118 4.57 -26.05 0.93
N VAL A 119 5.66 -26.05 0.15
CA VAL A 119 6.17 -27.27 -0.50
C VAL A 119 6.62 -28.31 0.54
N ALA A 120 7.25 -27.88 1.63
CA ALA A 120 7.65 -28.78 2.71
C ALA A 120 6.44 -29.38 3.44
N GLU A 121 5.41 -28.58 3.72
CA GLU A 121 4.15 -29.02 4.31
C GLU A 121 3.43 -30.04 3.41
N GLU A 122 3.34 -29.75 2.11
CA GLU A 122 2.73 -30.66 1.13
C GLU A 122 3.49 -31.99 1.07
N LYS A 123 4.83 -31.96 1.07
CA LYS A 123 5.67 -33.17 1.11
C LYS A 123 5.49 -33.97 2.41
N ALA A 124 5.43 -33.30 3.56
CA ALA A 124 5.18 -33.96 4.84
C ALA A 124 3.79 -34.64 4.85
N ALA A 125 2.75 -33.93 4.40
CA ALA A 125 1.40 -34.46 4.31
C ALA A 125 1.29 -35.67 3.37
N THR A 126 2.02 -35.69 2.25
CA THR A 126 2.07 -36.88 1.37
C THR A 126 2.80 -38.06 2.02
N THR A 127 3.87 -37.80 2.78
CA THR A 127 4.65 -38.83 3.48
C THR A 127 3.83 -39.49 4.60
N ASP A 128 3.06 -38.70 5.35
CA ASP A 128 2.19 -39.20 6.41
C ASP A 128 1.01 -40.01 5.85
N LYS A 129 0.41 -39.57 4.73
CA LYS A 129 -0.62 -40.35 4.03
C LYS A 129 -0.08 -41.69 3.49
N SER A 130 1.16 -41.74 3.00
CA SER A 130 1.79 -42.98 2.54
C SER A 130 2.19 -43.94 3.67
N LYS A 131 2.29 -43.47 4.91
CA LYS A 131 2.58 -44.32 6.09
C LYS A 131 1.33 -44.89 6.74
N LEU A 132 0.14 -44.42 6.35
CA LEU A 132 -1.15 -44.84 6.89
C LEU A 132 -1.85 -45.91 6.01
N ILE A 133 -1.20 -46.35 4.92
CA ILE A 133 -1.62 -47.41 4.00
C ILE A 133 -0.62 -48.55 4.15
#